data_AF-A0A644W9Z9-F1
#
_entry.id   AF-A0A644W9Z9-F1
#
_cell.length_a   1.000
_cell.length_b   1.000
_cell.length_c   1.000
_cell.angle_alpha   90.00
_cell.angle_beta   90.00
_cell.angle_gamma   90.00
#
_symmetry.space_group_name_H-M   'P 1'
#
loop_
_entity.id
_entity.type
_entity.pdbx_description
1 polymer ?
#
loop_
_entity_poly.entity_id
_entity_poly.type
_entity_poly.pdbx_seq_one_letter_code
_entity_poly.pdbx_strand_id
1 'polypeptide(L)'
;MVIIMDAEVTNMNEELQQTIAKEAEIIRECQAIADKHKVSKAYRLCVKVDHENSTETATAYFRKPNRVEHSAALLIERRDPLRAKEILLRAMFLEGDMRVLDNDYAFMCASLSVPEFIHLQDTLCVDDESLKECELIAKKNNLPIVYKLSCKLDHEENDKVATAFFRKPTRTEFGESLPFNSADPHRADSIILEHSFLEGDKAILENDYAFMCAAKNVDDIVGLMYGDLKKN
;
A
#
# COMPACT_ATOMS: atom_id res chain seq x y z
N MET A 1 -27.73 11.21 45.75
CA MET A 1 -26.25 11.21 45.79
C MET A 1 -25.79 10.09 44.88
N VAL A 2 -25.46 10.43 43.64
CA VAL A 2 -25.12 9.48 42.57
C VAL A 2 -23.60 9.43 42.50
N ILE A 3 -23.02 8.31 42.91
CA ILE A 3 -21.61 7.98 42.71
C ILE A 3 -21.60 6.74 41.81
N ILE A 4 -21.89 6.92 40.53
CA ILE A 4 -21.79 5.89 39.49
C ILE A 4 -21.37 6.61 38.19
N MET A 5 -20.19 7.23 38.17
CA MET A 5 -19.56 7.73 36.94
C MET A 5 -18.03 7.53 36.96
N ASP A 6 -17.39 7.40 38.12
CA ASP A 6 -15.93 7.32 38.21
C ASP A 6 -15.34 5.91 37.93
N ALA A 7 -16.10 4.83 38.21
CA ALA A 7 -15.57 3.46 38.07
C ALA A 7 -15.40 3.02 36.60
N GLU A 8 -16.33 3.41 35.72
CA GLU A 8 -16.29 3.02 34.30
C GLU A 8 -15.20 3.78 33.52
N VAL A 9 -15.01 5.07 33.84
CA VAL A 9 -13.95 5.89 33.22
C VAL A 9 -12.55 5.44 33.65
N THR A 10 -12.39 4.99 34.90
CA THR A 10 -11.12 4.47 35.40
C THR A 10 -10.76 3.13 34.74
N ASN A 11 -11.74 2.24 34.55
CA ASN A 11 -11.56 0.94 33.90
C ASN A 11 -11.17 1.08 32.41
N MET A 12 -11.81 2.01 31.69
CA MET A 12 -11.48 2.33 30.29
C MET A 12 -10.05 2.86 30.11
N ASN A 13 -9.56 3.65 31.07
CA ASN A 13 -8.21 4.22 31.03
C ASN A 13 -7.13 3.14 31.28
N GLU A 14 -7.42 2.16 32.13
CA GLU A 14 -6.53 1.02 32.39
C GLU A 14 -6.42 0.07 31.19
N GLU A 15 -7.54 -0.26 30.52
CA GLU A 15 -7.54 -1.08 29.30
C GLU A 15 -6.80 -0.40 28.14
N LEU A 16 -6.96 0.92 28.00
CA LEU A 16 -6.24 1.70 27.00
C LEU A 16 -4.72 1.72 27.27
N GLN A 17 -4.31 1.91 28.52
CA GLN A 17 -2.89 1.85 28.90
C GLN A 17 -2.28 0.46 28.68
N GLN A 18 -3.03 -0.61 28.94
CA GLN A 18 -2.58 -1.98 28.65
C GLN A 18 -2.42 -2.23 27.15
N THR A 19 -3.29 -1.65 26.32
CA THR A 19 -3.20 -1.78 24.85
C THR A 19 -1.98 -1.03 24.31
N ILE A 20 -1.77 0.21 24.75
CA ILE A 20 -0.59 1.01 24.37
C ILE A 20 0.71 0.32 24.80
N ALA A 21 0.74 -0.26 26.00
CA ALA A 21 1.92 -0.99 26.48
C ALA A 21 2.24 -2.21 25.60
N LYS A 22 1.22 -2.98 25.19
CA LYS A 22 1.38 -4.12 24.29
C LYS A 22 1.82 -3.71 22.88
N GLU A 23 1.26 -2.64 22.34
CA GLU A 23 1.67 -2.11 21.04
C GLU A 23 3.12 -1.62 21.05
N ALA A 24 3.53 -0.92 22.13
CA ALA A 24 4.91 -0.47 22.30
C ALA A 24 5.90 -1.64 22.39
N GLU A 25 5.50 -2.75 23.01
CA GLU A 25 6.30 -3.99 23.06
C GLU A 25 6.44 -4.60 21.66
N ILE A 26 5.34 -4.74 20.92
CA ILE A 26 5.36 -5.24 19.53
C ILE A 26 6.25 -4.37 18.63
N ILE A 27 6.18 -3.05 18.77
CA ILE A 27 7.03 -2.13 18.00
C ILE A 27 8.51 -2.37 18.33
N ARG A 28 8.87 -2.49 19.61
CA ARG A 28 10.24 -2.78 20.02
C ARG A 28 10.73 -4.12 19.48
N GLU A 29 9.90 -5.15 19.54
CA GLU A 29 10.21 -6.46 18.95
C GLU A 29 10.47 -6.32 17.45
N CYS A 30 9.55 -5.72 16.69
CA CYS A 30 9.74 -5.48 15.25
C CYS A 30 11.02 -4.69 14.95
N GLN A 31 11.37 -3.70 15.76
CA GLN A 31 12.58 -2.90 15.58
C GLN A 31 13.84 -3.75 15.79
N ALA A 32 13.87 -4.56 16.85
CA ALA A 32 14.99 -5.47 17.11
C ALA A 32 15.18 -6.52 16.00
N ILE A 33 14.08 -7.05 15.45
CA ILE A 33 14.11 -7.97 14.31
C ILE A 33 14.63 -7.25 13.05
N ALA A 34 14.18 -6.02 12.81
CA ALA A 34 14.63 -5.21 11.68
C ALA A 34 16.14 -4.96 11.73
N ASP A 35 16.66 -4.56 12.89
CA ASP A 35 18.09 -4.32 13.12
C ASP A 35 18.92 -5.61 12.94
N LYS A 36 18.45 -6.72 13.53
CA LYS A 36 19.09 -8.04 13.42
C LYS A 36 19.22 -8.50 11.97
N HIS A 37 18.15 -8.35 11.19
CA HIS A 37 18.12 -8.77 9.78
C HIS A 37 18.61 -7.70 8.81
N LYS A 38 19.04 -6.53 9.30
CA LYS A 38 19.51 -5.38 8.50
C LYS A 38 18.50 -4.94 7.45
N VAL A 39 17.22 -4.90 7.84
CA VAL A 39 16.13 -4.42 7.00
C VAL A 39 15.60 -3.11 7.56
N SER A 40 15.00 -2.27 6.71
CA SER A 40 14.48 -0.97 7.13
C SER A 40 13.30 -1.08 8.10
N LYS A 41 12.47 -2.12 7.95
CA LYS A 41 11.28 -2.36 8.78
C LYS A 41 10.91 -3.84 8.77
N ALA A 42 10.52 -4.35 9.93
CA ALA A 42 9.90 -5.65 10.09
C ALA A 42 8.42 -5.50 10.47
N TYR A 43 7.62 -6.46 10.06
CA TYR A 43 6.19 -6.52 10.30
C TYR A 43 5.85 -7.84 10.97
N ARG A 44 5.15 -7.77 12.09
CA ARG A 44 4.68 -8.94 12.83
C ARG A 44 3.34 -9.39 12.27
N LEU A 45 3.20 -10.68 12.02
CA LEU A 45 1.95 -11.34 11.65
C LEU A 45 1.63 -12.44 12.65
N CYS A 46 0.42 -12.42 13.19
CA CYS A 46 -0.09 -13.43 14.11
C CYS A 46 -1.35 -14.05 13.50
N VAL A 47 -1.31 -15.35 13.23
CA VAL A 47 -2.41 -16.09 12.59
C VAL A 47 -2.80 -17.30 13.42
N LYS A 48 -4.06 -17.73 13.33
CA LYS A 48 -4.53 -18.96 13.96
C LYS A 48 -3.99 -20.18 13.24
N VAL A 49 -3.73 -21.25 13.99
CA VAL A 49 -3.27 -22.54 13.47
C VAL A 49 -4.45 -23.52 13.43
N ASP A 50 -4.50 -24.35 12.39
CA ASP A 50 -5.46 -25.44 12.14
C ASP A 50 -6.92 -25.06 11.84
N HIS A 51 -7.58 -24.23 12.65
CA HIS A 51 -8.99 -23.88 12.42
C HIS A 51 -9.42 -22.59 13.13
N GLU A 52 -10.55 -22.04 12.69
CA GLU A 52 -11.06 -20.72 13.10
C GLU A 52 -11.33 -20.61 14.62
N ASN A 53 -11.64 -21.73 15.27
CA ASN A 53 -11.90 -21.81 16.72
C ASN A 53 -10.68 -22.20 17.55
N SER A 54 -9.51 -22.39 16.94
CA SER A 54 -8.28 -22.66 17.67
C SER A 54 -7.86 -21.42 18.47
N THR A 55 -7.44 -21.65 19.71
CA THR A 55 -6.77 -20.64 20.54
C THR A 55 -5.28 -20.58 20.24
N GLU A 56 -4.75 -21.54 19.49
CA GLU A 56 -3.35 -21.59 19.12
C GLU A 56 -3.06 -20.64 17.96
N THR A 57 -2.04 -19.81 18.14
CA THR A 57 -1.57 -18.86 17.15
C THR A 57 -0.11 -19.09 16.82
N ALA A 58 0.24 -18.83 15.57
CA ALA A 58 1.61 -18.79 15.07
C ALA A 58 1.96 -17.33 14.78
N THR A 59 3.12 -16.88 15.28
CA THR A 59 3.64 -15.53 15.05
C THR A 59 4.89 -15.61 14.20
N ALA A 60 4.95 -14.82 13.13
CA ALA A 60 6.11 -14.69 12.27
C ALA A 60 6.37 -13.22 11.89
N TYR A 61 7.61 -12.94 11.51
CA TYR A 61 8.08 -11.61 11.15
C TYR A 61 8.51 -11.57 9.70
N PHE A 62 8.09 -10.51 9.01
CA PHE A 62 8.29 -10.32 7.58
C PHE A 62 8.90 -8.95 7.29
N ARG A 63 9.68 -8.87 6.22
CA ARG A 63 10.03 -7.59 5.58
C ARG A 63 9.11 -7.34 4.40
N LYS A 64 9.18 -6.15 3.82
CA LYS A 64 8.59 -5.91 2.50
C LYS A 64 9.30 -6.71 1.40
N PRO A 65 8.56 -7.13 0.36
CA PRO A 65 9.18 -7.73 -0.80
C PRO A 65 10.00 -6.65 -1.53
N ASN A 66 11.12 -7.05 -2.13
CA ASN A 66 11.85 -6.17 -3.05
C ASN A 66 11.24 -6.24 -4.46
N ARG A 67 11.69 -5.35 -5.36
CA ARG A 67 11.19 -5.28 -6.75
C ARG A 67 11.28 -6.62 -7.49
N VAL A 68 12.37 -7.36 -7.29
CA VAL A 68 12.61 -8.63 -8.01
C VAL A 68 11.60 -9.69 -7.54
N GLU A 69 11.39 -9.80 -6.24
CA GLU A 69 10.43 -10.74 -5.63
C GLU A 69 8.99 -10.40 -6.02
N HIS A 70 8.63 -9.12 -5.98
CA HIS A 70 7.31 -8.66 -6.38
C HIS A 70 7.05 -8.93 -7.86
N SER A 71 8.01 -8.59 -8.74
CA SER A 71 7.91 -8.87 -10.17
C SER A 71 7.79 -10.37 -10.46
N ALA A 72 8.55 -11.21 -9.75
CA ALA A 72 8.47 -12.66 -9.90
C ALA A 72 7.09 -13.21 -9.52
N ALA A 73 6.46 -12.67 -8.47
CA ALA A 73 5.10 -13.04 -8.07
C ALA A 73 4.06 -12.62 -9.11
N LEU A 74 4.12 -11.39 -9.62
CA LEU A 74 3.19 -10.86 -10.63
C LEU A 74 3.16 -11.68 -11.93
N LEU A 75 4.31 -12.23 -12.35
CA LEU A 75 4.40 -13.09 -13.54
C LEU A 75 3.55 -14.36 -13.40
N ILE A 76 3.39 -14.87 -12.18
CA ILE A 76 2.71 -16.14 -11.88
C ILE A 76 1.27 -15.90 -11.43
N GLU A 77 0.97 -14.75 -10.83
CA GLU A 77 -0.31 -14.43 -10.22
C GLU A 77 -1.51 -14.69 -11.14
N ARG A 78 -1.42 -14.35 -12.43
CA ARG A 78 -2.50 -14.57 -13.40
C ARG A 78 -2.84 -16.05 -13.62
N ARG A 79 -1.87 -16.94 -13.41
CA ARG A 79 -2.01 -18.39 -13.59
C ARG A 79 -2.32 -19.06 -12.26
N ASP A 80 -1.62 -18.67 -11.20
CA ASP A 80 -1.72 -19.25 -9.87
C ASP A 80 -1.52 -18.17 -8.79
N PRO A 81 -2.62 -17.52 -8.35
CA PRO A 81 -2.56 -16.47 -7.34
C PRO A 81 -2.03 -16.97 -6.00
N LEU A 82 -2.32 -18.22 -5.64
CA LEU A 82 -1.92 -18.77 -4.35
C LEU A 82 -0.41 -19.05 -4.33
N ARG A 83 0.12 -19.61 -5.42
CA ARG A 83 1.56 -19.80 -5.58
C ARG A 83 2.32 -18.47 -5.62
N ALA A 84 1.76 -17.44 -6.24
CA ALA A 84 2.35 -16.10 -6.22
C ALA A 84 2.47 -15.55 -4.78
N LYS A 85 1.43 -15.70 -3.96
CA LYS A 85 1.45 -15.33 -2.54
C LYS A 85 2.46 -16.15 -1.74
N GLU A 86 2.60 -17.44 -2.05
CA GLU A 86 3.59 -18.31 -1.40
C GLU A 86 5.02 -17.84 -1.67
N ILE A 87 5.33 -17.49 -2.92
CA ILE A 87 6.64 -16.95 -3.31
C ILE A 87 6.95 -15.68 -2.50
N LEU A 88 5.98 -14.77 -2.38
CA LEU A 88 6.13 -13.54 -1.61
C LEU A 88 6.34 -13.81 -0.13
N LEU A 89 5.45 -14.58 0.51
CA LEU A 89 5.55 -14.87 1.94
C LEU A 89 6.87 -15.54 2.29
N ARG A 90 7.33 -16.50 1.48
CA ARG A 90 8.62 -17.16 1.69
C ARG A 90 9.81 -16.23 1.47
N ALA A 91 9.76 -15.35 0.47
CA ALA A 91 10.83 -14.38 0.24
C ALA A 91 10.90 -13.28 1.32
N MET A 92 9.75 -12.89 1.85
CA MET A 92 9.61 -11.84 2.85
C MET A 92 9.88 -12.32 4.28
N PHE A 93 9.82 -13.61 4.54
CA PHE A 93 10.01 -14.19 5.87
C PHE A 93 11.40 -13.85 6.43
N LEU A 94 11.44 -13.34 7.65
CA LEU A 94 12.67 -13.05 8.38
C LEU A 94 12.94 -14.14 9.41
N GLU A 95 12.01 -14.29 10.37
CA GLU A 95 12.06 -15.31 11.42
C GLU A 95 10.69 -15.50 12.10
N GLY A 96 10.60 -16.50 12.98
CA GLY A 96 9.40 -16.82 13.75
C GLY A 96 8.90 -18.23 13.49
N ASP A 97 7.60 -18.44 13.70
CA ASP A 97 6.98 -19.76 13.59
C ASP A 97 6.79 -20.19 12.13
N MET A 98 7.52 -21.23 11.72
CA MET A 98 7.46 -21.79 10.37
C MET A 98 6.08 -22.34 9.99
N ARG A 99 5.21 -22.63 10.97
CA ARG A 99 3.84 -23.09 10.71
C ARG A 99 3.04 -22.05 9.91
N VAL A 100 3.39 -20.77 9.96
CA VAL A 100 2.78 -19.73 9.10
C VAL A 100 2.99 -20.02 7.61
N LEU A 101 4.08 -20.71 7.24
CA LEU A 101 4.40 -21.05 5.85
C LEU A 101 4.04 -22.49 5.48
N ASP A 102 4.03 -23.40 6.47
CA ASP A 102 3.97 -24.84 6.22
C ASP A 102 2.62 -25.49 6.63
N ASN A 103 1.80 -24.83 7.45
CA ASN A 103 0.44 -25.27 7.75
C ASN A 103 -0.54 -24.62 6.78
N ASP A 104 -1.34 -25.42 6.06
CA ASP A 104 -2.24 -24.91 5.02
C ASP A 104 -3.21 -23.84 5.54
N TYR A 105 -3.81 -24.04 6.72
CA TYR A 105 -4.76 -23.07 7.27
C TYR A 105 -4.06 -21.75 7.67
N ALA A 106 -2.95 -21.85 8.40
CA ALA A 106 -2.17 -20.67 8.81
C ALA A 106 -1.61 -19.91 7.59
N PHE A 107 -1.16 -20.65 6.56
CA PHE A 107 -0.72 -20.09 5.30
C PHE A 107 -1.85 -19.35 4.58
N MET A 108 -3.03 -19.95 4.48
CA MET A 108 -4.19 -19.29 3.87
C MET A 108 -4.55 -18.00 4.59
N CYS A 109 -4.56 -18.00 5.93
CA CYS A 109 -4.73 -16.77 6.73
C CYS A 109 -3.63 -15.74 6.43
N ALA A 110 -2.36 -16.15 6.42
CA ALA A 110 -1.25 -15.24 6.16
C ALA A 110 -1.28 -14.66 4.74
N SER A 111 -1.74 -15.45 3.77
CA SER A 111 -1.88 -15.05 2.36
C SER A 111 -2.87 -13.90 2.17
N LEU A 112 -3.80 -13.70 3.10
CA LEU A 112 -4.75 -12.59 3.09
C LEU A 112 -4.10 -11.27 3.52
N SER A 113 -3.02 -11.31 4.29
CA SER A 113 -2.26 -10.13 4.74
C SER A 113 -1.17 -9.70 3.75
N VAL A 114 -0.90 -10.49 2.70
CA VAL A 114 0.10 -10.15 1.66
C VAL A 114 -0.17 -8.79 0.98
N PRO A 115 -1.41 -8.47 0.58
CA PRO A 115 -1.72 -7.14 0.05
C PRO A 115 -1.35 -6.02 1.01
N GLU A 116 -1.58 -6.19 2.32
CA GLU A 116 -1.24 -5.19 3.32
C GLU A 116 0.27 -4.92 3.35
N PHE A 117 1.11 -5.95 3.30
CA PHE A 117 2.57 -5.75 3.25
C PHE A 117 3.04 -4.99 2.01
N ILE A 118 2.37 -5.22 0.87
CA ILE A 118 2.67 -4.54 -0.40
C ILE A 118 2.19 -3.08 -0.35
N HIS A 119 1.00 -2.85 0.19
CA HIS A 119 0.34 -1.53 0.24
C HIS A 119 0.78 -0.65 1.42
N LEU A 120 1.48 -1.19 2.44
CA LEU A 120 1.96 -0.46 3.63
C LEU A 120 3.07 0.58 3.34
N GLN A 121 3.20 1.13 2.13
CA GLN A 121 4.02 2.31 1.85
C GLN A 121 3.35 3.47 1.12
N ASP A 122 2.15 3.31 0.58
CA ASP A 122 1.48 4.38 -0.16
C ASP A 122 -0.01 4.42 0.18
N THR A 123 -0.35 4.31 1.48
CA THR A 123 -1.66 4.78 1.91
C THR A 123 -1.64 6.29 1.69
N LEU A 124 -2.29 6.74 0.62
CA LEU A 124 -2.80 8.09 0.46
C LEU A 124 -3.23 8.61 1.84
N CYS A 125 -2.39 9.45 2.45
CA CYS A 125 -2.83 10.29 3.55
C CYS A 125 -3.79 11.29 2.93
N VAL A 126 -5.06 10.88 2.80
CA VAL A 126 -6.11 11.81 2.48
C VAL A 126 -6.53 12.44 3.81
N ASP A 127 -5.79 13.46 4.24
CA ASP A 127 -6.31 14.36 5.26
C ASP A 127 -7.59 15.05 4.73
N ASP A 128 -8.49 15.44 5.63
CA ASP A 128 -9.77 16.09 5.28
C ASP A 128 -9.57 17.35 4.43
N GLU A 129 -8.39 17.96 4.49
CA GLU A 129 -7.99 19.13 3.71
C GLU A 129 -7.74 18.75 2.25
N SER A 130 -6.99 17.67 1.99
CA SER A 130 -6.74 17.13 0.65
C SER A 130 -8.03 16.67 -0.05
N LEU A 131 -9.01 16.12 0.69
CA LEU A 131 -10.33 15.82 0.13
C LEU A 131 -11.04 17.08 -0.37
N LYS A 132 -11.07 18.14 0.45
CA LYS A 132 -11.73 19.40 0.10
C LYS A 132 -11.08 20.05 -1.12
N GLU A 133 -9.76 20.00 -1.22
CA GLU A 133 -9.03 20.47 -2.40
C GLU A 133 -9.43 19.69 -3.66
N CYS A 134 -9.46 18.35 -3.58
CA CYS A 134 -9.89 17.51 -4.71
C CYS A 134 -11.34 17.80 -5.10
N GLU A 135 -12.26 17.96 -4.14
CA GLU A 135 -13.65 18.31 -4.41
C GLU A 135 -13.81 19.67 -5.08
N LEU A 136 -13.02 20.67 -4.67
CA LEU A 136 -13.04 22.01 -5.25
C LEU A 136 -12.58 21.97 -6.71
N ILE A 137 -11.49 21.26 -6.98
CA ILE A 137 -10.93 21.10 -8.33
C ILE A 137 -11.87 20.26 -9.20
N ALA A 138 -12.48 19.22 -8.65
CA ALA A 138 -13.49 18.41 -9.33
C ALA A 138 -14.70 19.26 -9.75
N LYS A 139 -15.25 20.08 -8.84
CA LYS A 139 -16.34 21.02 -9.14
C LYS A 139 -15.94 22.05 -10.20
N LYS A 140 -14.76 22.64 -10.08
CA LYS A 140 -14.22 23.64 -11.03
C LYS A 140 -14.11 23.08 -12.44
N ASN A 141 -13.69 21.83 -12.58
CA ASN A 141 -13.48 21.17 -13.88
C ASN A 141 -14.68 20.33 -14.34
N ASN A 142 -15.79 20.33 -13.59
CA ASN A 142 -16.96 19.48 -13.83
C ASN A 142 -16.60 17.98 -14.01
N LEU A 143 -15.72 17.50 -13.14
CA LEU A 143 -15.24 16.12 -13.13
C LEU A 143 -15.82 15.36 -11.93
N PRO A 144 -16.08 14.05 -12.09
CA PRO A 144 -16.61 13.23 -10.99
C PRO A 144 -15.53 12.90 -9.94
N ILE A 145 -14.28 12.79 -10.35
CA ILE A 145 -13.16 12.35 -9.51
C ILE A 145 -11.90 13.12 -9.94
N VAL A 146 -11.11 13.55 -8.95
CA VAL A 146 -9.78 14.14 -9.10
C VAL A 146 -8.84 13.41 -8.15
N TYR A 147 -7.63 13.14 -8.61
CA TYR A 147 -6.56 12.47 -7.89
C TYR A 147 -5.50 13.48 -7.50
N LYS A 148 -5.10 13.51 -6.23
CA LYS A 148 -3.96 14.32 -5.76
C LYS A 148 -2.75 13.42 -5.62
N LEU A 149 -1.65 13.77 -6.28
CA LEU A 149 -0.36 13.11 -6.13
C LEU A 149 0.62 14.07 -5.45
N SER A 150 1.32 13.56 -4.44
CA SER A 150 2.38 14.27 -3.72
C SER A 150 3.67 13.46 -3.83
N CYS A 151 4.66 13.99 -4.54
CA CYS A 151 5.91 13.29 -4.85
C CYS A 151 7.11 14.07 -4.32
N LYS A 152 8.07 13.36 -3.72
CA LYS A 152 9.35 13.98 -3.33
C LYS A 152 10.15 14.36 -4.58
N LEU A 153 10.88 15.47 -4.51
CA LEU A 153 11.68 15.99 -5.63
C LEU A 153 13.12 15.44 -5.68
N ASP A 154 13.61 14.88 -4.59
CA ASP A 154 14.93 14.28 -4.49
C ASP A 154 14.98 13.05 -3.55
N HIS A 155 16.05 12.28 -3.70
CA HIS A 155 16.36 11.12 -2.86
C HIS A 155 16.92 11.51 -1.49
N GLU A 156 17.42 12.73 -1.34
CA GLU A 156 18.01 13.25 -0.11
C GLU A 156 16.91 13.75 0.85
N GLU A 157 17.21 13.87 2.15
CA GLU A 157 16.26 14.27 3.21
C GLU A 157 15.70 15.70 3.08
N ASN A 158 15.74 16.33 1.90
CA ASN A 158 15.00 17.56 1.70
C ASN A 158 13.51 17.21 1.62
N ASP A 159 12.72 17.71 2.56
CA ASP A 159 11.26 17.57 2.60
C ASP A 159 10.54 18.35 1.47
N LYS A 160 11.18 18.54 0.31
CA LYS A 160 10.58 19.18 -0.85
C LYS A 160 9.67 18.19 -1.56
N VAL A 161 8.37 18.44 -1.43
CA VAL A 161 7.31 17.67 -2.07
C VAL A 161 6.64 18.54 -3.12
N ALA A 162 6.55 18.01 -4.34
CA ALA A 162 5.72 18.55 -5.40
C ALA A 162 4.35 17.89 -5.35
N THR A 163 3.31 18.70 -5.56
CA THR A 163 1.91 18.23 -5.47
C THR A 163 1.15 18.65 -6.71
N ALA A 164 0.45 17.72 -7.35
CA ALA A 164 -0.37 17.99 -8.52
C ALA A 164 -1.66 17.17 -8.53
N PHE A 165 -2.62 17.66 -9.32
CA PHE A 165 -3.95 17.11 -9.44
C PHE A 165 -4.18 16.56 -10.84
N PHE A 166 -4.78 15.38 -10.89
CA PHE A 166 -4.96 14.60 -12.10
C PHE A 166 -6.42 14.19 -12.23
N ARG A 167 -6.91 14.12 -13.46
CA ARG A 167 -8.18 13.46 -13.78
C ARG A 167 -7.93 12.03 -14.24
N LYS A 168 -9.00 11.25 -14.26
CA LYS A 168 -8.98 9.97 -14.95
C LYS A 168 -8.72 10.18 -16.46
N PRO A 169 -7.80 9.43 -17.09
CA PRO A 169 -7.60 9.47 -18.53
C PRO A 169 -8.82 8.90 -19.24
N THR A 170 -9.13 9.44 -20.42
CA THR A 170 -10.16 8.89 -21.30
C THR A 170 -9.68 7.59 -21.96
N ARG A 171 -10.61 6.83 -22.54
CA ARG A 171 -10.28 5.60 -23.28
C ARG A 171 -9.34 5.87 -24.46
N THR A 172 -9.47 7.01 -25.13
CA THR A 172 -8.59 7.40 -26.24
C THR A 172 -7.18 7.66 -25.75
N GLU A 173 -7.02 8.48 -24.71
CA GLU A 173 -5.72 8.81 -24.12
C GLU A 173 -5.01 7.59 -23.54
N PHE A 174 -5.76 6.67 -22.93
CA PHE A 174 -5.21 5.38 -22.52
C PHE A 174 -4.84 4.50 -23.72
N GLY A 175 -5.62 4.53 -24.79
CA GLY A 175 -5.30 3.84 -26.03
C GLY A 175 -3.97 4.27 -26.65
N GLU A 176 -3.58 5.53 -26.46
CA GLU A 176 -2.30 6.09 -26.94
C GLU A 176 -1.09 5.60 -26.15
N SER A 177 -1.26 5.20 -24.88
CA SER A 177 -0.18 4.64 -24.06
C SER A 177 0.05 3.13 -24.31
N LEU A 178 -0.99 2.40 -24.76
CA LEU A 178 -0.96 0.95 -24.95
C LEU A 178 0.19 0.42 -25.83
N PRO A 179 0.58 1.06 -26.96
CA PRO A 179 1.69 0.59 -27.78
C PRO A 179 3.03 0.58 -27.06
N PHE A 180 3.16 1.39 -26.00
CA PHE A 180 4.40 1.55 -25.24
C PHE A 180 4.43 0.69 -23.97
N ASN A 181 3.28 0.22 -23.48
CA ASN A 181 3.18 -0.44 -22.17
C ASN A 181 4.11 -1.67 -22.00
N SER A 182 4.43 -2.40 -23.07
CA SER A 182 5.37 -3.54 -23.02
C SER A 182 6.81 -3.20 -23.45
N ALA A 183 6.99 -2.16 -24.27
CA ALA A 183 8.28 -1.80 -24.86
C ALA A 183 9.01 -0.70 -24.06
N ASP A 184 8.24 0.22 -23.50
CA ASP A 184 8.68 1.38 -22.73
C ASP A 184 7.56 1.81 -21.75
N PRO A 185 7.47 1.16 -20.58
CA PRO A 185 6.44 1.47 -19.59
C PRO A 185 6.48 2.93 -19.11
N HIS A 186 7.68 3.53 -19.02
CA HIS A 186 7.82 4.93 -18.59
C HIS A 186 7.22 5.89 -19.58
N ARG A 187 7.36 5.61 -20.88
CA ARG A 187 6.68 6.39 -21.92
C ARG A 187 5.16 6.20 -21.87
N ALA A 188 4.68 4.99 -21.56
CA ALA A 188 3.25 4.78 -21.35
C ALA A 188 2.73 5.61 -20.16
N ASP A 189 3.46 5.62 -19.04
CA ASP A 189 3.13 6.39 -17.83
C ASP A 189 3.17 7.90 -18.08
N SER A 190 4.15 8.39 -18.85
CA SER A 190 4.26 9.82 -19.22
C SER A 190 3.06 10.28 -20.03
N ILE A 191 2.64 9.50 -21.04
CA ILE A 191 1.45 9.81 -21.82
C ILE A 191 0.22 9.93 -20.90
N ILE A 192 0.03 8.98 -19.97
CA ILE A 192 -1.09 9.03 -19.04
C ILE A 192 -1.02 10.26 -18.13
N LEU A 193 0.10 10.49 -17.47
CA LEU A 193 0.26 11.60 -16.53
C LEU A 193 0.11 12.97 -17.23
N GLU A 194 0.64 13.12 -18.43
CA GLU A 194 0.53 14.36 -19.23
C GLU A 194 -0.93 14.64 -19.64
N HIS A 195 -1.64 13.62 -20.15
CA HIS A 195 -3.05 13.81 -20.55
C HIS A 195 -3.98 14.00 -19.35
N SER A 196 -3.64 13.40 -18.22
CA SER A 196 -4.43 13.47 -16.99
C SER A 196 -4.15 14.71 -16.15
N PHE A 197 -3.07 15.44 -16.37
CA PHE A 197 -2.71 16.60 -15.56
C PHE A 197 -3.77 17.71 -15.64
N LEU A 198 -4.19 18.23 -14.49
CA LEU A 198 -5.12 19.35 -14.38
C LEU A 198 -4.39 20.64 -13.95
N GLU A 199 -3.87 20.64 -12.72
CA GLU A 199 -3.16 21.77 -12.12
C GLU A 199 -2.22 21.33 -10.99
N GLY A 200 -1.32 22.21 -10.57
CA GLY A 200 -0.34 21.96 -9.50
C GLY A 200 1.10 22.11 -9.95
N ASP A 201 2.02 21.49 -9.22
CA ASP A 201 3.46 21.57 -9.48
C ASP A 201 3.87 20.68 -10.66
N LYS A 202 4.33 21.32 -11.74
CA LYS A 202 4.80 20.65 -12.95
C LYS A 202 6.09 19.86 -12.74
N ALA A 203 6.80 20.07 -11.63
CA ALA A 203 7.96 19.28 -11.30
C ALA A 203 7.62 17.78 -11.20
N ILE A 204 6.37 17.39 -10.93
CA ILE A 204 5.94 15.98 -11.03
C ILE A 204 6.12 15.39 -12.43
N LEU A 205 5.99 16.19 -13.49
CA LEU A 205 6.17 15.76 -14.88
C LEU A 205 7.60 15.98 -15.38
N GLU A 206 8.30 16.97 -14.83
CA GLU A 206 9.59 17.46 -15.35
C GLU A 206 10.81 16.91 -14.59
N ASN A 207 10.65 16.54 -13.31
CA ASN A 207 11.73 15.96 -12.51
C ASN A 207 11.64 14.43 -12.56
N ASP A 208 12.72 13.79 -13.01
CA ASP A 208 12.80 12.33 -13.17
C ASP A 208 12.39 11.56 -11.91
N TYR A 209 12.80 12.02 -10.72
CA TYR A 209 12.49 11.33 -9.48
C TYR A 209 11.01 11.50 -9.09
N ALA A 210 10.49 12.72 -9.20
CA ALA A 210 9.09 13.01 -8.92
C ALA A 210 8.16 12.29 -9.93
N PHE A 211 8.56 12.24 -11.19
CA PHE A 211 7.89 11.47 -12.24
C PHE A 211 7.86 9.99 -11.90
N MET A 212 8.98 9.40 -11.48
CA MET A 212 9.05 7.99 -11.10
C MET A 212 8.23 7.67 -9.84
N CYS A 213 8.06 8.64 -8.94
CA CYS A 213 7.11 8.54 -7.83
C CYS A 213 5.66 8.59 -8.31
N ALA A 214 5.33 9.51 -9.23
CA ALA A 214 3.98 9.64 -9.78
C ALA A 214 3.57 8.45 -10.65
N ALA A 215 4.49 7.92 -11.46
CA ALA A 215 4.29 6.79 -12.36
C ALA A 215 3.79 5.53 -11.62
N LYS A 216 4.23 5.31 -10.37
CA LYS A 216 3.75 4.20 -9.53
C LYS A 216 2.25 4.26 -9.22
N ASN A 217 1.67 5.46 -9.26
CA ASN A 217 0.26 5.71 -8.95
C ASN A 217 -0.60 5.81 -10.23
N VAL A 218 -0.01 5.63 -11.42
CA VAL A 218 -0.75 5.66 -12.69
C VAL A 218 -1.80 4.57 -12.74
N ASP A 219 -1.49 3.38 -12.21
CA ASP A 219 -2.45 2.28 -12.13
C ASP A 219 -3.69 2.64 -11.30
N ASP A 220 -3.54 3.44 -10.24
CA ASP A 220 -4.66 3.90 -9.41
C ASP A 220 -5.49 4.97 -10.12
N ILE A 221 -4.85 5.84 -10.91
CA ILE A 221 -5.52 6.82 -11.77
C ILE A 221 -6.29 6.10 -12.89
N VAL A 222 -5.75 5.02 -13.43
CA VAL A 222 -6.33 4.22 -14.53
C VAL A 222 -7.33 3.18 -14.01
N GLY A 223 -7.26 2.82 -12.73
CA GLY A 223 -7.74 1.60 -12.03
C GLY A 223 -9.21 1.18 -12.15
N LEU A 224 -9.94 1.73 -13.09
CA LEU A 224 -11.31 1.35 -13.45
C LEU A 224 -11.50 1.04 -14.95
N MET A 225 -10.46 1.08 -15.80
CA MET A 225 -10.61 0.68 -17.23
C MET A 225 -10.40 -0.81 -17.50
N TYR A 226 -9.68 -1.54 -16.64
CA TYR A 226 -9.48 -2.99 -16.80
C TYR A 226 -10.75 -3.82 -16.56
N GLY A 227 -11.72 -3.31 -15.79
CA GLY A 227 -13.01 -3.97 -15.54
C GLY A 227 -13.96 -3.95 -16.74
N ASP A 228 -13.93 -2.88 -17.53
CA ASP A 228 -14.84 -2.69 -18.68
C ASP A 228 -14.31 -3.33 -19.98
N LEU A 229 -12.99 -3.52 -20.11
CA LEU A 229 -12.40 -4.18 -21.28
C LEU A 229 -12.66 -5.69 -21.34
N LYS A 230 -13.06 -6.33 -20.23
CA LYS A 230 -13.49 -7.75 -20.21
C LYS A 230 -14.97 -7.96 -20.51
N LYS A 231 -15.74 -6.89 -20.74
CA LYS A 231 -17.14 -6.94 -21.19
C LYS A 231 -17.27 -6.30 -22.57
N ASN A 232 -16.67 -6.93 -23.58
CA ASN A 232 -17.11 -6.86 -24.99
C ASN A 232 -16.63 -8.12 -25.70
#